data_AF-A0A1Y4WHW2-F1
#
_entry.id   AF-A0A1Y4WHW2-F1
#
_cell.length_a   1.000
_cell.length_b   1.000
_cell.length_c   1.000
_cell.angle_alpha   90.00
_cell.angle_beta   90.00
_cell.angle_gamma   90.00
#
_symmetry.space_group_name_H-M   'P 1'
#
loop_
_entity.id
_entity.type
_entity.pdbx_description
1 polymer ?
#
loop_
_entity_poly.entity_id
_entity_poly.type
_entity_poly.pdbx_seq_one_letter_code
_entity_poly.pdbx_strand_id
1 'polypeptide(L)'
;MSFVYAQKIGKSIGIFADTKITFNTAATHLFGTDTQKSVHQFGMIKNIIISKNFCISFAGNNIVYANKLLSKINHVSLKQILQLALDINRQDIDNGAEFIICYADRNVQLIFQIKDGECKKTPSAWIGSYQAFDYFQGVRTGFYRQNINSNLPNSYETHFGTSPFIPEDEMYQDLLNCFYKTIFDCGDSSVGGFAVPVLFDPKTNQFWYKGYCRSFARMQITKRGLSMPMYQGASTGSFSILFYQSPQNVGIYIPENHWGIIYNHYRADPKDYEIVQTSSFLTPRATKMSQLDFYVQAEAHNMSPPGFLGINPDRIDDYMARVWHYKDNPELAILYINKAIEIVEKQHRETWRYEELISIRNNIQTSFK
;
A
#
# COMPACT_ATOMS: atom_id res chain seq x y z
N MET A 1 13.22 -5.70 13.69
CA MET A 1 11.85 -5.19 13.77
C MET A 1 11.59 -4.21 12.64
N SER A 2 10.39 -4.18 12.07
CA SER A 2 9.96 -3.24 11.03
C SER A 2 10.08 -1.76 11.43
N PHE A 3 9.77 -0.81 10.54
CA PHE A 3 9.75 0.62 10.88
C PHE A 3 8.42 1.27 10.49
N VAL A 4 7.81 1.98 11.44
CA VAL A 4 6.59 2.76 11.22
C VAL A 4 6.75 4.14 11.83
N TYR A 5 6.33 5.17 11.11
CA TYR A 5 6.32 6.57 11.55
C TYR A 5 4.95 7.21 11.31
N ALA A 6 4.49 8.01 12.27
CA ALA A 6 3.27 8.80 12.13
C ALA A 6 3.47 10.23 12.62
N GLN A 7 2.86 11.21 11.94
CA GLN A 7 2.94 12.62 12.30
C GLN A 7 1.68 13.37 11.87
N LYS A 8 1.27 14.35 12.68
CA LYS A 8 0.26 15.34 12.27
C LYS A 8 0.83 16.28 11.20
N ILE A 9 0.06 16.46 10.13
CA ILE A 9 0.42 17.28 8.96
C ILE A 9 -0.77 18.20 8.68
N GLY A 10 -0.72 19.43 9.22
CA GLY A 10 -1.85 20.35 9.14
C GLY A 10 -3.15 19.76 9.69
N LYS A 11 -4.18 19.69 8.83
CA LYS A 11 -5.47 19.05 9.14
C LYS A 11 -5.53 17.53 8.89
N SER A 12 -4.38 16.89 8.72
CA SER A 12 -4.24 15.46 8.45
C SER A 12 -3.30 14.73 9.41
N ILE A 13 -3.30 13.41 9.33
CA ILE A 13 -2.30 12.53 9.93
C ILE A 13 -1.68 11.71 8.80
N GLY A 14 -0.36 11.81 8.63
CA GLY A 14 0.42 10.96 7.74
C GLY A 14 1.04 9.81 8.52
N ILE A 15 0.95 8.59 7.98
CA ILE A 15 1.48 7.36 8.56
C ILE A 15 2.26 6.63 7.45
N PHE A 16 3.46 6.15 7.76
CA PHE A 16 4.32 5.47 6.82
C PHE A 16 4.83 4.18 7.45
N ALA A 17 4.70 3.06 6.74
CA ALA A 17 5.26 1.78 7.16
C ALA A 17 6.00 1.11 5.99
N ASP A 18 7.04 0.34 6.31
CA ASP A 18 7.68 -0.57 5.36
C ASP A 18 6.83 -1.87 5.23
N THR A 19 7.02 -2.70 4.20
CA THR A 19 6.30 -4.00 4.10
C THR A 19 7.11 -5.17 4.60
N LYS A 20 8.44 -5.07 4.74
CA LYS A 20 9.29 -6.22 5.03
C LYS A 20 8.90 -6.94 6.32
N ILE A 21 8.96 -8.27 6.27
CA ILE A 21 8.84 -9.13 7.43
C ILE A 21 10.09 -10.00 7.50
N THR A 22 10.61 -10.15 8.71
CA THR A 22 11.64 -11.13 9.02
C THR A 22 10.98 -12.24 9.81
N PHE A 23 10.83 -13.42 9.19
CA PHE A 23 10.38 -14.61 9.92
C PHE A 23 11.53 -15.13 10.76
N ASN A 24 11.35 -15.24 12.08
CA ASN A 24 12.18 -16.14 12.85
C ASN A 24 11.77 -17.58 12.50
N THR A 25 12.71 -18.51 12.40
CA THR A 25 12.54 -19.85 11.77
C THR A 25 11.43 -20.72 12.36
N ALA A 26 10.89 -20.37 13.54
CA ALA A 26 9.74 -21.02 14.16
C ALA A 26 8.35 -20.57 13.65
N ALA A 27 8.27 -19.53 12.80
CA ALA A 27 7.01 -18.94 12.34
C ALA A 27 6.48 -19.53 11.00
N THR A 28 7.07 -20.62 10.52
CA THR A 28 6.78 -21.24 9.21
C THR A 28 5.36 -21.82 9.06
N HIS A 29 4.55 -21.83 10.12
CA HIS A 29 3.19 -22.40 10.13
C HIS A 29 2.06 -21.35 10.21
N LEU A 30 2.36 -20.05 10.06
CA LEU A 30 1.35 -18.99 10.18
C LEU A 30 0.56 -18.72 8.89
N PHE A 31 1.00 -19.27 7.77
CA PHE A 31 0.38 -19.14 6.45
C PHE A 31 0.51 -20.46 5.69
N GLY A 32 -0.44 -20.73 4.82
CA GLY A 32 -0.34 -21.73 3.76
C GLY A 32 0.80 -21.39 2.81
N THR A 33 1.27 -22.41 2.09
CA THR A 33 2.55 -22.35 1.36
C THR A 33 2.62 -21.20 0.35
N ASP A 34 1.56 -20.94 -0.40
CA ASP A 34 1.58 -19.90 -1.44
C ASP A 34 1.45 -18.48 -0.87
N THR A 35 0.63 -18.31 0.18
CA THR A 35 0.56 -17.06 0.95
C THR A 35 1.90 -16.76 1.61
N GLN A 36 2.56 -17.77 2.21
CA GLN A 36 3.87 -17.60 2.83
C GLN A 36 4.93 -17.14 1.82
N LYS A 37 4.98 -17.75 0.62
CA LYS A 37 5.90 -17.31 -0.46
C LYS A 37 5.65 -15.85 -0.83
N SER A 38 4.39 -15.47 -0.98
CA SER A 38 4.00 -14.10 -1.36
C SER A 38 4.35 -13.09 -0.26
N VAL A 39 4.08 -13.43 1.00
CA VAL A 39 4.47 -12.61 2.16
C VAL A 39 5.98 -12.49 2.27
N HIS A 40 6.74 -13.57 2.03
CA HIS A 40 8.19 -13.50 2.08
C HIS A 40 8.76 -12.60 0.98
N GLN A 41 8.15 -12.65 -0.22
CA GLN A 41 8.62 -11.86 -1.37
C GLN A 41 8.23 -10.39 -1.31
N PHE A 42 7.00 -10.09 -0.90
CA PHE A 42 6.43 -8.73 -0.99
C PHE A 42 6.18 -8.06 0.37
N GLY A 43 6.22 -8.83 1.45
CA GLY A 43 5.97 -8.36 2.81
C GLY A 43 4.49 -8.37 3.19
N MET A 44 4.13 -7.61 4.23
CA MET A 44 2.74 -7.38 4.64
C MET A 44 2.48 -5.91 4.94
N ILE A 45 1.20 -5.54 4.86
CA ILE A 45 0.73 -4.22 5.27
C ILE A 45 0.68 -4.14 6.79
N LYS A 46 1.35 -3.12 7.35
CA LYS A 46 1.40 -2.86 8.80
C LYS A 46 0.44 -1.78 9.25
N ASN A 47 0.05 -0.89 8.33
CA ASN A 47 -0.94 0.15 8.56
C ASN A 47 -2.32 -0.41 8.18
N ILE A 48 -3.17 -0.73 9.15
CA ILE A 48 -4.51 -1.27 8.90
C ILE A 48 -5.54 -0.18 9.16
N ILE A 49 -6.25 0.23 8.11
CA ILE A 49 -7.41 1.12 8.22
C ILE A 49 -8.59 0.28 8.72
N ILE A 50 -9.00 0.49 9.96
CA ILE A 50 -10.05 -0.28 10.62
C ILE A 50 -11.43 0.28 10.27
N SER A 51 -11.50 1.61 10.20
CA SER A 51 -12.69 2.35 9.82
C SER A 51 -12.26 3.69 9.22
N LYS A 52 -13.23 4.45 8.69
CA LYS A 52 -12.98 5.78 8.11
C LYS A 52 -12.09 6.65 9.00
N ASN A 53 -12.33 6.64 10.31
CA ASN A 53 -11.67 7.55 11.26
C ASN A 53 -10.59 6.88 12.10
N PHE A 54 -10.21 5.63 11.77
CA PHE A 54 -9.33 4.84 12.62
C PHE A 54 -8.30 4.01 11.84
N CYS A 55 -7.01 4.21 12.17
CA CYS A 55 -5.91 3.43 11.63
C CYS A 55 -5.04 2.89 12.76
N ILE A 56 -4.73 1.60 12.73
CA ILE A 56 -3.80 0.94 13.64
C ILE A 56 -2.57 0.54 12.86
N SER A 57 -1.40 0.87 13.39
CA SER A 57 -0.12 0.44 12.85
C SER A 57 0.61 -0.40 13.88
N PHE A 58 1.35 -1.40 13.45
CA PHE A 58 2.07 -2.30 14.35
C PHE A 58 3.49 -2.59 13.86
N ALA A 59 4.38 -2.87 14.81
CA ALA A 59 5.73 -3.36 14.57
C ALA A 59 6.10 -4.30 15.72
N GLY A 60 6.88 -5.34 15.46
CA GLY A 60 7.27 -6.29 16.49
C GLY A 60 7.88 -7.56 15.90
N ASN A 61 8.38 -8.42 16.78
CA ASN A 61 8.98 -9.69 16.39
C ASN A 61 7.94 -10.82 16.26
N ASN A 62 6.72 -10.60 16.77
CA ASN A 62 5.67 -11.60 16.76
C ASN A 62 4.32 -11.01 16.29
N ILE A 63 3.97 -11.31 15.04
CA ILE A 63 2.74 -10.84 14.40
C ILE A 63 1.46 -11.35 15.08
N VAL A 64 1.52 -12.43 15.86
CA VAL A 64 0.35 -12.97 16.57
C VAL A 64 -0.20 -11.94 17.56
N TYR A 65 0.66 -11.12 18.20
CA TYR A 65 0.21 -10.04 19.09
C TYR A 65 -0.55 -8.95 18.35
N ALA A 66 -0.11 -8.58 17.14
CA ALA A 66 -0.85 -7.63 16.32
C ALA A 66 -2.23 -8.20 15.93
N ASN A 67 -2.30 -9.48 15.54
CA ASN A 67 -3.58 -10.11 15.22
C ASN A 67 -4.51 -10.25 16.45
N LYS A 68 -3.96 -10.50 17.65
CA LYS A 68 -4.74 -10.49 18.91
C LYS A 68 -5.47 -9.16 19.13
N LEU A 69 -4.84 -8.03 18.76
CA LEU A 69 -5.49 -6.73 18.79
C LEU A 69 -6.53 -6.65 17.66
N LEU A 70 -6.11 -6.85 16.41
CA LEU A 70 -6.94 -6.65 15.22
C LEU A 70 -8.18 -7.56 15.14
N SER A 71 -8.18 -8.71 15.81
CA SER A 71 -9.35 -9.60 15.88
C SER A 71 -10.42 -9.14 16.88
N LYS A 72 -10.10 -8.18 17.77
CA LYS A 72 -10.95 -7.74 18.89
C LYS A 72 -11.43 -6.28 18.78
N ILE A 73 -11.05 -5.59 17.72
CA ILE A 73 -11.30 -4.14 17.56
C ILE A 73 -12.67 -3.80 16.96
N ASN A 74 -13.43 -4.79 16.50
CA ASN A 74 -14.79 -4.58 16.02
C ASN A 74 -15.70 -4.18 17.18
N HIS A 75 -16.41 -3.05 17.05
CA HIS A 75 -17.39 -2.54 18.01
C HIS A 75 -16.87 -2.15 19.40
N VAL A 76 -15.58 -1.82 19.53
CA VAL A 76 -15.01 -1.31 20.79
C VAL A 76 -14.67 0.18 20.71
N SER A 77 -14.72 0.86 21.86
CA SER A 77 -14.38 2.28 21.99
C SER A 77 -12.87 2.52 21.89
N LEU A 78 -12.46 3.74 21.53
CA LEU A 78 -11.05 4.15 21.51
C LEU A 78 -10.33 3.80 22.82
N LYS A 79 -10.94 4.09 23.97
CA LYS A 79 -10.37 3.79 25.30
C LYS A 79 -10.10 2.29 25.48
N GLN A 80 -11.03 1.44 25.04
CA GLN A 80 -10.87 -0.02 25.11
C GLN A 80 -9.77 -0.51 24.16
N ILE A 81 -9.68 0.06 22.96
CA ILE A 81 -8.62 -0.30 22.00
C ILE A 81 -7.24 0.07 22.57
N LEU A 82 -7.10 1.27 23.14
CA LEU A 82 -5.85 1.70 23.76
C LEU A 82 -5.46 0.80 24.94
N GLN A 83 -6.42 0.44 25.80
CA GLN A 83 -6.16 -0.47 26.92
C GLN A 83 -5.75 -1.86 26.42
N LEU A 84 -6.46 -2.42 25.44
CA LEU A 84 -6.15 -3.73 24.87
C LEU A 84 -4.76 -3.74 24.20
N ALA A 85 -4.42 -2.70 23.45
CA ALA A 85 -3.10 -2.57 22.84
C ALA A 85 -1.98 -2.49 23.90
N LEU A 86 -2.22 -1.75 24.98
CA LEU A 86 -1.28 -1.64 26.11
C LEU A 86 -1.11 -2.97 26.85
N ASP A 87 -2.21 -3.69 27.11
CA ASP A 87 -2.18 -5.01 27.75
C ASP A 87 -1.45 -6.04 26.88
N ILE A 88 -1.58 -5.94 25.56
CA ILE A 88 -0.84 -6.78 24.60
C ILE A 88 0.65 -6.41 24.60
N ASN A 89 1.00 -5.13 24.56
CA ASN A 89 2.39 -4.69 24.57
C ASN A 89 3.12 -5.12 25.86
N ARG A 90 2.42 -5.10 27.00
CA ARG A 90 2.97 -5.51 28.30
C ARG A 90 3.12 -7.03 28.48
N GLN A 91 2.52 -7.86 27.61
CA GLN A 91 2.69 -9.32 27.70
C GLN A 91 4.13 -9.75 27.42
N ASP A 92 4.84 -8.99 26.57
CA ASP A 92 6.21 -9.29 26.15
C ASP A 92 6.83 -7.98 25.63
N ILE A 93 7.45 -7.20 26.52
CA ILE A 93 7.97 -5.88 26.16
C ILE A 93 9.12 -5.98 25.15
N ASP A 94 9.97 -7.01 25.27
CA ASP A 94 11.19 -7.14 24.47
C ASP A 94 10.92 -7.79 23.08
N ASN A 95 9.94 -8.69 23.00
CA ASN A 95 9.66 -9.46 21.76
C ASN A 95 8.22 -9.38 21.26
N GLY A 96 7.37 -8.60 21.93
CA GLY A 96 5.97 -8.44 21.59
C GLY A 96 5.72 -7.54 20.38
N ALA A 97 4.63 -6.79 20.47
CA ALA A 97 4.23 -5.82 19.46
C ALA A 97 4.08 -4.43 20.08
N GLU A 98 4.61 -3.45 19.36
CA GLU A 98 4.38 -2.02 19.57
C GLU A 98 3.26 -1.56 18.62
N PHE A 99 2.55 -0.51 19.01
CA PHE A 99 1.42 0.02 18.23
C PHE A 99 1.47 1.54 18.09
N ILE A 100 1.02 2.03 16.93
CA ILE A 100 0.58 3.41 16.75
C ILE A 100 -0.90 3.37 16.44
N ILE A 101 -1.70 4.06 17.24
CA ILE A 101 -3.14 4.15 17.07
C ILE A 101 -3.51 5.59 16.71
N CYS A 102 -4.08 5.77 15.53
CA CYS A 102 -4.50 7.06 15.01
C CYS A 102 -6.03 7.13 14.94
N TYR A 103 -6.59 8.18 15.54
CA TYR A 103 -7.98 8.57 15.35
C TYR A 103 -8.02 9.97 14.73
N ALA A 104 -8.81 10.14 13.68
CA ALA A 104 -9.01 11.45 13.07
C ALA A 104 -10.42 11.63 12.52
N ASP A 105 -11.00 12.79 12.77
CA ASP A 105 -12.20 13.31 12.13
C ASP A 105 -12.00 14.78 11.73
N ARG A 106 -13.05 15.48 11.27
CA ARG A 106 -12.96 16.88 10.83
C ARG A 106 -12.40 17.85 11.88
N ASN A 107 -12.55 17.53 13.15
CA ASN A 107 -12.25 18.42 14.28
C ASN A 107 -11.13 17.89 15.17
N VAL A 108 -10.92 16.57 15.18
CA VAL A 108 -10.04 15.91 16.14
C VAL A 108 -8.98 15.10 15.40
N GLN A 109 -7.75 15.21 15.87
CA GLN A 109 -6.64 14.34 15.46
C GLN A 109 -5.88 13.86 16.68
N LEU A 110 -5.77 12.55 16.82
CA LEU A 110 -5.10 11.89 17.92
C LEU A 110 -4.14 10.84 17.38
N ILE A 111 -2.91 10.87 17.89
CA ILE A 111 -1.92 9.82 17.68
C ILE A 111 -1.53 9.33 19.07
N PHE A 112 -1.67 8.03 19.28
CA PHE A 112 -1.23 7.33 20.49
C PHE A 112 -0.11 6.38 20.11
N GLN A 113 1.00 6.47 20.84
CA GLN A 113 2.10 5.52 20.78
C GLN A 113 1.95 4.55 21.95
N ILE A 114 1.97 3.26 21.65
CA ILE A 114 1.98 2.19 22.64
C ILE A 114 3.28 1.41 22.45
N LYS A 115 4.22 1.64 23.35
CA LYS A 115 5.60 1.16 23.27
C LYS A 115 6.19 1.14 24.68
N ASP A 116 7.11 0.20 24.94
CA ASP A 116 7.83 0.07 26.21
C ASP A 116 6.92 0.01 27.46
N GLY A 117 5.74 -0.61 27.32
CA GLY A 117 4.76 -0.75 28.41
C GLY A 117 3.99 0.54 28.73
N GLU A 118 4.11 1.57 27.90
CA GLU A 118 3.44 2.87 28.06
C GLU A 118 2.48 3.17 26.91
N CYS A 119 1.46 3.98 27.19
CA CYS A 119 0.55 4.54 26.19
C CYS A 119 0.58 6.07 26.27
N LYS A 120 1.11 6.72 25.24
CA LYS A 120 1.34 8.16 25.21
C LYS A 120 0.62 8.82 24.03
N LYS A 121 -0.17 9.86 24.31
CA LYS A 121 -0.70 10.76 23.28
C LYS A 121 0.41 11.73 22.83
N THR A 122 0.65 11.83 21.53
CA THR A 122 1.79 12.57 20.98
C THR A 122 1.45 13.22 19.63
N PRO A 123 2.11 14.32 19.19
CA PRO A 123 1.95 14.87 17.84
C PRO A 123 2.64 14.05 16.74
N SER A 124 3.62 13.21 17.11
CA SER A 124 4.29 12.26 16.23
C SER A 124 4.71 11.01 17.01
N ALA A 125 4.73 9.87 16.34
CA ALA A 125 5.06 8.58 16.93
C ALA A 125 5.91 7.75 15.97
N TRP A 126 6.72 6.87 16.53
CA TRP A 126 7.44 5.84 15.78
C TRP A 126 7.45 4.54 16.56
N ILE A 127 7.50 3.41 15.86
CA ILE A 127 7.63 2.08 16.46
C ILE A 127 8.55 1.20 15.60
N GLY A 128 9.08 0.15 16.22
CA GLY A 128 9.97 -0.83 15.62
C GLY A 128 11.45 -0.44 15.69
N SER A 129 12.17 -0.54 14.57
CA SER A 129 13.62 -0.37 14.54
C SER A 129 14.08 1.02 14.97
N TYR A 130 14.86 1.06 16.06
CA TYR A 130 15.56 2.27 16.49
C TYR A 130 16.61 2.74 15.47
N GLN A 131 17.37 1.81 14.87
CA GLN A 131 18.37 2.15 13.86
C GLN A 131 17.73 2.85 12.65
N ALA A 132 16.60 2.33 12.17
CA ALA A 132 15.86 2.96 11.08
C ALA A 132 15.30 4.33 11.49
N PHE A 133 14.76 4.46 12.72
CA PHE A 133 14.29 5.75 13.22
C PHE A 133 15.41 6.79 13.33
N ASP A 134 16.57 6.44 13.88
CA ASP A 134 17.73 7.32 13.98
C ASP A 134 18.20 7.77 12.59
N TYR A 135 18.30 6.84 11.64
CA TYR A 135 18.60 7.15 10.24
C TYR A 135 17.57 8.12 9.65
N PHE A 136 16.27 7.84 9.82
CA PHE A 136 15.18 8.68 9.37
C PHE A 136 15.28 10.11 9.93
N GLN A 137 15.58 10.26 11.22
CA GLN A 137 15.77 11.58 11.82
C GLN A 137 16.97 12.30 11.22
N GLY A 138 18.11 11.63 11.03
CA GLY A 138 19.28 12.26 10.43
C GLY A 138 19.08 12.63 8.95
N VAL A 139 18.28 11.89 8.19
CA VAL A 139 17.88 12.30 6.83
C VAL A 139 17.01 13.54 6.89
N ARG A 140 16.01 13.55 7.78
CA ARG A 140 15.04 14.64 7.93
C ARG A 140 15.68 15.96 8.38
N THR A 141 16.69 15.90 9.26
CA THR A 141 17.43 17.08 9.74
C THR A 141 18.58 17.48 8.82
N GLY A 142 18.87 16.68 7.79
CA GLY A 142 19.96 16.93 6.86
C GLY A 142 21.35 16.50 7.34
N PHE A 143 21.44 15.81 8.48
CA PHE A 143 22.69 15.25 9.00
C PHE A 143 23.33 14.24 8.03
N TYR A 144 22.52 13.43 7.33
CA TYR A 144 23.00 12.40 6.38
C TYR A 144 23.05 12.86 4.91
N ARG A 145 23.12 14.18 4.62
CA ARG A 145 23.10 14.72 3.24
C ARG A 145 24.18 14.19 2.28
N GLN A 146 25.26 13.56 2.78
CA GLN A 146 26.43 13.17 1.97
C GLN A 146 26.66 11.66 1.81
N ASN A 147 25.92 10.79 2.52
CA ASN A 147 26.14 9.32 2.53
C ASN A 147 24.91 8.52 2.07
N ILE A 148 24.11 9.08 1.16
CA ILE A 148 22.95 8.38 0.60
C ILE A 148 23.45 7.48 -0.53
N ASN A 149 23.55 6.18 -0.27
CA ASN A 149 23.99 5.19 -1.25
C ASN A 149 22.92 4.95 -2.33
N SER A 150 21.63 5.12 -2.00
CA SER A 150 20.56 5.06 -2.99
C SER A 150 20.42 6.39 -3.73
N ASN A 151 20.63 6.35 -5.04
CA ASN A 151 20.04 7.38 -5.89
C ASN A 151 18.53 7.18 -5.89
N LEU A 152 17.85 7.70 -4.88
CA LEU A 152 16.44 7.98 -5.01
C LEU A 152 16.33 9.20 -5.92
N PRO A 153 16.02 9.04 -7.23
CA PRO A 153 15.64 10.20 -8.01
C PRO A 153 14.44 10.86 -7.30
N ASN A 154 14.41 12.19 -7.34
CA ASN A 154 13.29 12.96 -6.81
C ASN A 154 11.99 12.32 -7.30
N SER A 155 11.21 11.77 -6.37
CA SER A 155 9.87 11.30 -6.72
C SER A 155 9.04 12.51 -7.05
N TYR A 156 8.35 12.48 -8.18
CA TYR A 156 7.30 13.43 -8.45
C TYR A 156 5.97 12.71 -8.26
N GLU A 157 5.24 13.04 -7.20
CA GLU A 157 3.85 12.63 -7.10
C GLU A 157 3.07 13.44 -8.14
N THR A 158 2.48 12.76 -9.12
CA THR A 158 1.58 13.42 -10.05
C THR A 158 0.16 13.31 -9.48
N HIS A 159 -0.32 14.44 -8.96
CA HIS A 159 -1.70 14.57 -8.49
C HIS A 159 -2.64 14.60 -9.69
N PHE A 160 -3.53 13.60 -9.80
CA PHE A 160 -4.71 13.71 -10.66
C PHE A 160 -5.96 13.32 -9.88
N GLY A 161 -7.04 14.08 -10.07
CA GLY A 161 -8.38 13.77 -9.55
C GLY A 161 -8.52 13.79 -8.02
N THR A 162 -9.38 12.91 -7.50
CA THR A 162 -9.86 12.78 -6.11
C THR A 162 -8.82 12.32 -5.09
N SER A 163 -7.53 12.44 -5.41
CA SER A 163 -6.47 12.03 -4.50
C SER A 163 -6.47 12.91 -3.24
N PRO A 164 -6.25 12.33 -2.05
CA PRO A 164 -6.12 13.09 -0.81
C PRO A 164 -5.11 14.25 -0.92
N PHE A 165 -5.63 15.45 -1.15
CA PHE A 165 -4.86 16.68 -1.23
C PHE A 165 -4.94 17.41 0.10
N ILE A 166 -3.76 17.72 0.65
CA ILE A 166 -3.62 18.56 1.83
C ILE A 166 -2.85 19.83 1.43
N PRO A 167 -3.16 21.00 2.01
CA PRO A 167 -2.39 22.22 1.76
C PRO A 167 -0.89 22.05 2.04
N GLU A 168 -0.55 21.21 3.01
CA GLU A 168 0.82 20.91 3.44
C GLU A 168 1.44 19.71 2.67
N ASP A 169 1.10 19.53 1.38
CA ASP A 169 1.57 18.38 0.60
C ASP A 169 3.10 18.33 0.51
N GLU A 170 3.79 19.47 0.44
CA GLU A 170 5.25 19.55 0.47
C GLU A 170 5.85 18.86 1.71
N MET A 171 5.30 19.16 2.90
CA MET A 171 5.75 18.52 4.14
C MET A 171 5.46 17.01 4.14
N TYR A 172 4.34 16.58 3.55
CA TYR A 172 4.05 15.16 3.38
C TYR A 172 5.03 14.47 2.42
N GLN A 173 5.33 15.08 1.27
CA GLN A 173 6.29 14.56 0.30
C GLN A 173 7.69 14.45 0.91
N ASP A 174 8.11 15.46 1.67
CA ASP A 174 9.40 15.46 2.36
C ASP A 174 9.51 14.30 3.35
N LEU A 175 8.47 14.08 4.17
CA LEU A 175 8.43 12.95 5.10
C LEU A 175 8.43 11.60 4.38
N LEU A 176 7.64 11.45 3.32
CA LEU A 176 7.61 10.23 2.51
C LEU A 176 8.97 9.97 1.86
N ASN A 177 9.64 11.01 1.35
CA ASN A 177 10.97 10.93 0.79
C ASN A 177 12.03 10.52 1.81
N CYS A 178 11.98 11.09 3.02
CA CYS A 178 12.84 10.67 4.13
C CYS A 178 12.59 9.20 4.51
N PHE A 179 11.33 8.78 4.52
CA PHE A 179 10.95 7.41 4.86
C PHE A 179 11.46 6.41 3.82
N TYR A 180 11.32 6.72 2.53
CA TYR A 180 11.89 5.91 1.45
C TYR A 180 13.41 5.79 1.54
N LYS A 181 14.11 6.92 1.74
CA LYS A 181 15.57 6.91 1.95
C LYS A 181 15.95 5.96 3.09
N THR A 182 15.18 6.00 4.17
CA THR A 182 15.39 5.12 5.32
C THR A 182 15.23 3.65 4.95
N ILE A 183 14.14 3.29 4.25
CA ILE A 183 13.89 1.91 3.81
C ILE A 183 15.04 1.34 2.99
N PHE A 184 15.66 2.14 2.13
CA PHE A 184 16.74 1.67 1.25
C PHE A 184 18.13 1.71 1.88
N ASP A 185 18.42 2.72 2.71
CA ASP A 185 19.80 3.04 3.08
C ASP A 185 20.14 2.89 4.57
N CYS A 186 19.17 2.65 5.45
CA CYS A 186 19.47 2.57 6.89
C CYS A 186 20.34 1.36 7.29
N GLY A 187 20.50 0.38 6.40
CA GLY A 187 21.29 -0.83 6.63
C GLY A 187 20.64 -1.84 7.57
N ASP A 188 19.47 -1.54 8.14
CA ASP A 188 18.74 -2.47 8.99
C ASP A 188 18.08 -3.57 8.14
N SER A 189 18.54 -4.80 8.32
CA SER A 189 18.03 -5.98 7.59
C SER A 189 16.55 -6.30 7.85
N SER A 190 15.91 -5.71 8.85
CA SER A 190 14.50 -5.93 9.19
C SER A 190 13.55 -4.85 8.65
N VAL A 191 14.09 -3.83 7.97
CA VAL A 191 13.33 -2.80 7.25
C VAL A 191 13.53 -2.99 5.75
N GLY A 192 12.47 -2.79 4.97
CA GLY A 192 12.56 -2.89 3.50
C GLY A 192 11.23 -3.05 2.79
N GLY A 193 11.28 -3.48 1.53
CA GLY A 193 10.08 -3.68 0.73
C GLY A 193 9.50 -2.36 0.23
N PHE A 194 8.17 -2.24 0.24
CA PHE A 194 7.47 -1.05 -0.21
C PHE A 194 7.19 -0.09 0.94
N ALA A 195 7.13 1.21 0.67
CA ALA A 195 6.49 2.15 1.60
C ALA A 195 4.98 2.11 1.40
N VAL A 196 4.25 2.00 2.50
CA VAL A 196 2.79 2.02 2.57
C VAL A 196 2.35 3.30 3.27
N PRO A 197 2.10 4.38 2.53
CA PRO A 197 1.59 5.61 3.12
C PRO A 197 0.09 5.52 3.38
N VAL A 198 -0.32 5.96 4.56
CA VAL A 198 -1.71 6.24 4.91
C VAL A 198 -1.84 7.72 5.24
N LEU A 199 -2.88 8.36 4.71
CA LEU A 199 -3.18 9.76 4.96
C LEU A 199 -4.65 9.92 5.36
N PHE A 200 -4.91 10.65 6.45
CA PHE A 200 -6.26 11.12 6.73
C PHE A 200 -6.61 12.28 5.81
N ASP A 201 -7.66 12.16 5.01
CA ASP A 201 -8.16 13.24 4.17
C ASP A 201 -9.31 13.98 4.88
N PRO A 202 -9.13 15.26 5.26
CA PRO A 202 -10.18 16.05 5.91
C PRO A 202 -11.37 16.34 4.98
N LYS A 203 -11.21 16.30 3.65
CA LYS A 203 -12.30 16.53 2.70
C LYS A 203 -13.28 15.37 2.70
N THR A 204 -12.77 14.15 2.55
CA THR A 204 -13.58 12.92 2.61
C THR A 204 -13.83 12.43 4.05
N ASN A 205 -13.18 13.04 5.05
CA ASN A 205 -13.25 12.70 6.48
C ASN A 205 -12.90 11.22 6.73
N GLN A 206 -11.87 10.71 6.04
CA GLN A 206 -11.45 9.32 6.21
C GLN A 206 -9.95 9.09 5.93
N PHE A 207 -9.41 8.00 6.47
CA PHE A 207 -8.09 7.49 6.11
C PHE A 207 -8.10 6.81 4.74
N TRP A 208 -6.99 6.98 4.03
CA TRP A 208 -6.73 6.37 2.73
C TRP A 208 -5.31 5.79 2.69
N TYR A 209 -5.14 4.63 2.07
CA TYR A 209 -3.86 4.28 1.47
C TYR A 209 -3.62 5.27 0.32
N LYS A 210 -2.63 6.15 0.47
CA LYS A 210 -2.40 7.24 -0.49
C LYS A 210 -1.63 6.71 -1.70
N GLY A 211 -2.17 6.95 -2.89
CA GLY A 211 -1.56 6.56 -4.15
C GLY A 211 -0.26 7.31 -4.41
N TYR A 212 0.67 6.69 -5.13
CA TYR A 212 1.87 7.35 -5.63
C TYR A 212 2.40 6.66 -6.89
N CYS A 213 3.15 7.40 -7.70
CA CYS A 213 3.99 6.84 -8.74
C CYS A 213 5.45 7.15 -8.39
N ARG A 214 6.32 6.14 -8.40
CA ARG A 214 7.74 6.34 -8.09
C ARG A 214 8.61 5.45 -8.95
N SER A 215 9.62 6.04 -9.57
CA SER A 215 10.65 5.31 -10.32
C SER A 215 11.95 5.28 -9.52
N PHE A 216 12.67 4.17 -9.66
CA PHE A 216 13.92 3.88 -9.00
C PHE A 216 14.95 3.57 -10.08
N ALA A 217 16.15 4.14 -9.94
CA ALA A 217 17.25 3.97 -10.87
C ALA A 217 18.56 3.86 -10.11
N ARG A 218 19.54 3.17 -10.69
CA ARG A 218 20.88 3.09 -10.09
C ARG A 218 21.64 4.38 -10.34
N MET A 219 22.47 4.75 -9.37
CA MET A 219 23.43 5.83 -9.56
C MET A 219 24.38 5.49 -10.69
N GLN A 220 24.56 6.45 -11.60
CA GLN A 220 25.60 6.37 -12.61
C GLN A 220 26.49 7.60 -12.50
N ILE A 221 27.78 7.35 -12.32
CA ILE A 221 28.80 8.39 -12.31
C ILE A 221 29.39 8.42 -13.71
N THR A 222 29.06 9.45 -14.48
CA THR A 222 29.61 9.65 -15.82
C THR A 222 30.83 10.56 -15.76
N LYS A 223 31.93 10.16 -16.42
CA LYS A 223 33.12 11.01 -16.55
C LYS A 223 32.85 12.16 -17.53
N ARG A 224 33.49 13.31 -17.30
CA ARG A 224 33.42 14.47 -18.20
C ARG A 224 33.85 14.06 -19.61
N GLY A 225 33.05 14.42 -20.61
CA GLY A 225 33.28 14.08 -22.02
C GLY A 225 32.65 12.77 -22.49
N LEU A 226 32.02 11.99 -21.61
CA LEU A 226 31.22 10.83 -22.00
C LEU A 226 29.74 11.19 -22.13
N SER A 227 29.04 10.52 -23.05
CA SER A 227 27.60 10.62 -23.17
C SER A 227 26.92 10.11 -21.89
N MET A 228 26.04 10.91 -21.32
CA MET A 228 25.24 10.50 -20.17
C MET A 228 24.01 9.70 -20.65
N PRO A 229 23.84 8.44 -20.23
CA PRO A 229 22.64 7.68 -20.57
C PRO A 229 21.45 8.30 -19.83
N MET A 230 20.56 8.93 -20.59
CA MET A 230 19.36 9.59 -20.07
C MET A 230 18.28 8.57 -19.64
N TYR A 231 18.35 7.35 -20.16
CA TYR A 231 17.38 6.29 -19.93
C TYR A 231 18.05 5.06 -19.35
N GLN A 232 17.47 4.51 -18.28
CA GLN A 232 17.88 3.25 -17.68
C GLN A 232 16.69 2.29 -17.72
N GLY A 233 16.93 1.08 -18.21
CA GLY A 233 15.90 0.05 -18.33
C GLY A 233 15.91 -0.94 -17.15
N ALA A 234 14.95 -1.87 -17.18
CA ALA A 234 14.85 -2.97 -16.21
C ALA A 234 16.14 -3.80 -16.10
N SER A 235 16.88 -3.94 -17.21
CA SER A 235 18.15 -4.68 -17.26
C SER A 235 19.24 -4.09 -16.36
N THR A 236 19.17 -2.80 -16.02
CA THR A 236 20.10 -2.15 -15.09
C THR A 236 19.57 -2.10 -13.65
N GLY A 237 18.44 -2.77 -13.38
CA GLY A 237 17.79 -2.79 -12.07
C GLY A 237 16.90 -1.57 -11.80
N SER A 238 16.58 -0.77 -12.83
CA SER A 238 15.64 0.34 -12.71
C SER A 238 14.21 -0.16 -12.83
N PHE A 239 13.30 0.37 -12.02
CA PHE A 239 11.89 -0.04 -12.03
C PHE A 239 11.00 1.08 -11.53
N SER A 240 9.71 0.97 -11.80
CA SER A 240 8.69 1.90 -11.35
C SER A 240 7.65 1.18 -10.51
N ILE A 241 7.03 1.93 -9.60
CA ILE A 241 5.93 1.48 -8.77
C ILE A 241 4.75 2.40 -9.02
N LEU A 242 3.63 1.80 -9.36
CA LEU A 242 2.31 2.44 -9.36
C LEU A 242 1.54 1.93 -8.15
N PHE A 243 1.40 2.76 -7.13
CA PHE A 243 0.65 2.46 -5.93
C PHE A 243 -0.75 3.06 -6.04
N TYR A 244 -1.75 2.19 -6.00
CA TYR A 244 -3.16 2.55 -6.16
C TYR A 244 -3.70 3.03 -4.82
N GLN A 245 -4.55 4.06 -4.87
CA GLN A 245 -5.20 4.59 -3.68
C GLN A 245 -6.50 3.86 -3.37
N SER A 246 -6.79 3.66 -2.09
CA SER A 246 -8.02 3.02 -1.63
C SER A 246 -8.20 3.22 -0.12
N PRO A 247 -9.42 3.17 0.42
CA PRO A 247 -9.63 3.23 1.87
C PRO A 247 -9.52 1.84 2.54
N GLN A 248 -9.37 0.75 1.77
CA GLN A 248 -9.51 -0.62 2.29
C GLN A 248 -8.40 -1.57 1.83
N ASN A 249 -8.07 -1.56 0.54
CA ASN A 249 -7.11 -2.49 -0.05
C ASN A 249 -5.83 -1.76 -0.45
N VAL A 250 -4.76 -2.51 -0.70
CA VAL A 250 -3.52 -1.93 -1.26
C VAL A 250 -3.24 -2.58 -2.60
N GLY A 251 -3.11 -1.77 -3.65
CA GLY A 251 -2.76 -2.20 -4.99
C GLY A 251 -1.40 -1.65 -5.38
N ILE A 252 -0.49 -2.51 -5.83
CA ILE A 252 0.84 -2.12 -6.30
C ILE A 252 1.08 -2.77 -7.65
N TYR A 253 1.47 -2.00 -8.65
CA TYR A 253 1.88 -2.52 -9.96
C TYR A 253 3.31 -2.12 -10.29
N ILE A 254 4.08 -3.07 -10.81
CA ILE A 254 5.47 -2.89 -11.25
C ILE A 254 5.51 -3.12 -12.77
N PRO A 255 5.47 -2.05 -13.59
CA PRO A 255 5.35 -2.16 -15.04
C PRO A 255 6.45 -2.99 -15.70
N GLU A 256 7.69 -2.78 -15.30
CA GLU A 256 8.88 -3.37 -15.92
C GLU A 256 8.94 -4.89 -15.77
N ASN A 257 8.20 -5.44 -14.80
CA ASN A 257 8.14 -6.87 -14.55
C ASN A 257 6.70 -7.40 -14.64
N HIS A 258 5.73 -6.62 -15.12
CA HIS A 258 4.32 -7.03 -15.27
C HIS A 258 3.75 -7.69 -14.00
N TRP A 259 4.09 -7.17 -12.82
CA TRP A 259 3.59 -7.70 -11.56
C TRP A 259 2.50 -6.79 -11.00
N GLY A 260 1.31 -7.35 -10.85
CA GLY A 260 0.25 -6.78 -10.03
C GLY A 260 0.23 -7.45 -8.65
N ILE A 261 0.20 -6.65 -7.59
CA ILE A 261 0.14 -7.11 -6.20
C ILE A 261 -1.08 -6.46 -5.56
N ILE A 262 -2.00 -7.29 -5.05
CA ILE A 262 -3.17 -6.82 -4.28
C ILE A 262 -3.04 -7.36 -2.87
N TYR A 263 -3.10 -6.47 -1.88
CA TYR A 263 -3.23 -6.84 -0.47
C TYR A 263 -4.69 -6.65 -0.06
N ASN A 264 -5.32 -7.74 0.34
CA ASN A 264 -6.69 -7.76 0.84
C ASN A 264 -6.87 -8.94 1.83
N HIS A 265 -8.09 -9.13 2.32
CA HIS A 265 -8.44 -10.26 3.20
C HIS A 265 -8.73 -11.57 2.46
N TYR A 266 -8.64 -11.58 1.13
CA TYR A 266 -8.77 -12.82 0.37
C TYR A 266 -7.58 -13.74 0.64
N ARG A 267 -7.84 -15.04 0.71
CA ARG A 267 -6.80 -16.07 0.84
C ARG A 267 -6.92 -17.04 -0.33
N ALA A 268 -5.77 -17.31 -0.97
CA ALA A 268 -5.73 -18.24 -2.09
C ALA A 268 -5.92 -19.69 -1.64
N ASP A 269 -5.35 -20.07 -0.50
CA ASP A 269 -5.58 -21.35 0.14
C ASP A 269 -6.76 -21.22 1.13
N PRO A 270 -7.86 -21.98 0.96
CA PRO A 270 -8.98 -21.97 1.90
C PRO A 270 -8.57 -22.26 3.35
N LYS A 271 -7.50 -23.03 3.57
CA LYS A 271 -6.99 -23.35 4.93
C LYS A 271 -6.46 -22.13 5.66
N ASP A 272 -6.04 -21.10 4.95
CA ASP A 272 -5.56 -19.85 5.57
C ASP A 272 -6.68 -19.11 6.31
N TYR A 273 -7.94 -19.35 5.97
CA TYR A 273 -9.07 -18.80 6.72
C TYR A 273 -9.22 -19.44 8.10
N GLU A 274 -8.70 -20.65 8.29
CA GLU A 274 -8.74 -21.36 9.58
C GLU A 274 -7.60 -20.93 10.52
N ILE A 275 -6.58 -20.22 10.00
CA ILE A 275 -5.44 -19.73 10.78
C ILE A 275 -5.83 -18.43 11.49
N VAL A 276 -6.46 -18.58 12.66
CA VAL A 276 -6.93 -17.48 13.50
C VAL A 276 -5.83 -16.46 13.80
N GLN A 277 -4.56 -16.87 13.85
CA GLN A 277 -3.41 -16.02 14.15
C GLN A 277 -3.09 -14.99 13.05
N THR A 278 -3.62 -15.13 11.85
CA THR A 278 -3.30 -14.25 10.71
C THR A 278 -4.53 -13.78 9.91
N SER A 279 -5.74 -14.08 10.39
CA SER A 279 -7.00 -13.76 9.73
C SER A 279 -7.23 -12.26 9.53
N SER A 280 -6.72 -11.41 10.44
CA SER A 280 -6.97 -9.97 10.41
C SER A 280 -5.99 -9.18 9.53
N PHE A 281 -5.03 -9.83 8.89
CA PHE A 281 -4.06 -9.13 8.04
C PHE A 281 -4.50 -9.04 6.57
N LEU A 282 -4.03 -7.99 5.90
CA LEU A 282 -4.02 -7.93 4.44
C LEU A 282 -2.81 -8.70 3.93
N THR A 283 -3.03 -9.74 3.15
CA THR A 283 -1.96 -10.60 2.60
C THR A 283 -1.76 -10.31 1.12
N PRO A 284 -0.51 -10.30 0.62
CA PRO A 284 -0.25 -10.08 -0.80
C PRO A 284 -0.72 -11.26 -1.64
N ARG A 285 -1.43 -10.95 -2.72
CA ARG A 285 -1.60 -11.82 -3.88
C ARG A 285 -0.89 -11.18 -5.05
N ALA A 286 0.15 -11.83 -5.54
CA ALA A 286 0.91 -11.37 -6.68
C ALA A 286 0.57 -12.18 -7.92
N THR A 287 0.32 -11.50 -9.04
CA THR A 287 0.00 -12.13 -10.31
C THR A 287 0.74 -11.41 -11.44
N LYS A 288 1.25 -12.19 -12.40
CA LYS A 288 1.78 -11.66 -13.65
C LYS A 288 0.63 -11.21 -14.54
N MET A 289 0.57 -9.93 -14.88
CA MET A 289 -0.49 -9.39 -15.74
C MET A 289 -0.08 -8.09 -16.40
N SER A 290 -0.78 -7.71 -17.49
CA SER A 290 -0.55 -6.40 -18.10
C SER A 290 -1.07 -5.28 -17.21
N GLN A 291 -0.64 -4.06 -17.50
CA GLN A 291 -1.08 -2.91 -16.72
C GLN A 291 -2.58 -2.63 -16.86
N LEU A 292 -3.14 -2.85 -18.06
CA LEU A 292 -4.57 -2.72 -18.30
C LEU A 292 -5.36 -3.74 -17.47
N ASP A 293 -4.88 -4.98 -17.42
CA ASP A 293 -5.54 -6.02 -16.63
C ASP A 293 -5.52 -5.66 -15.13
N PHE A 294 -4.39 -5.16 -14.63
CA PHE A 294 -4.28 -4.73 -13.24
C PHE A 294 -5.17 -3.52 -12.93
N TYR A 295 -5.23 -2.55 -13.83
CA TYR A 295 -6.09 -1.37 -13.68
C TYR A 295 -7.55 -1.77 -13.49
N VAL A 296 -8.07 -2.64 -14.38
CA VAL A 296 -9.47 -3.13 -14.31
C VAL A 296 -9.73 -3.93 -13.04
N GLN A 297 -8.83 -4.84 -12.68
CA GLN A 297 -8.98 -5.63 -11.46
C GLN A 297 -8.89 -4.76 -10.19
N ALA A 298 -7.97 -3.80 -10.17
CA ALA A 298 -7.81 -2.93 -9.01
C ALA A 298 -9.03 -2.03 -8.79
N GLU A 299 -9.62 -1.53 -9.87
CA GLU A 299 -10.86 -0.75 -9.82
C GLU A 299 -12.05 -1.56 -9.32
N ALA A 300 -12.16 -2.83 -9.72
CA ALA A 300 -13.18 -3.76 -9.17
C ALA A 300 -13.04 -3.94 -7.64
N HIS A 301 -11.87 -3.65 -7.08
CA HIS A 301 -11.59 -3.64 -5.63
C HIS A 301 -11.69 -2.24 -5.01
N ASN A 302 -12.34 -1.28 -5.67
CA ASN A 302 -12.46 0.12 -5.26
C ASN A 302 -11.10 0.78 -5.01
N MET A 303 -10.13 0.49 -5.87
CA MET A 303 -8.83 1.15 -5.87
C MET A 303 -8.72 2.04 -7.11
N SER A 304 -8.25 3.28 -6.93
CA SER A 304 -7.99 4.18 -8.04
C SER A 304 -6.49 4.21 -8.35
N PRO A 305 -6.12 4.28 -9.64
CA PRO A 305 -4.71 4.36 -10.02
C PRO A 305 -4.07 5.67 -9.57
N PRO A 306 -2.73 5.72 -9.40
CA PRO A 306 -2.02 6.99 -9.41
C PRO A 306 -2.20 7.58 -10.80
N GLY A 307 -2.47 8.88 -10.90
CA GLY A 307 -3.12 9.39 -12.12
C GLY A 307 -2.32 9.37 -13.43
N PHE A 308 -1.05 8.95 -13.40
CA PHE A 308 -0.37 8.51 -14.61
C PHE A 308 -0.33 6.99 -14.69
N LEU A 309 -0.98 6.45 -15.73
CA LEU A 309 -0.99 5.03 -16.02
C LEU A 309 -0.09 4.66 -17.21
N GLY A 310 0.30 5.57 -18.10
CA GLY A 310 1.02 5.16 -19.32
C GLY A 310 0.22 4.21 -20.25
N ILE A 311 -1.07 3.99 -19.96
CA ILE A 311 -2.07 3.41 -20.85
C ILE A 311 -3.18 4.45 -21.05
N ASN A 312 -3.92 4.35 -22.15
CA ASN A 312 -5.12 5.16 -22.35
C ASN A 312 -6.33 4.41 -21.77
N PRO A 313 -6.84 4.80 -20.58
CA PRO A 313 -7.97 4.11 -19.96
C PRO A 313 -9.28 4.30 -20.73
N ASP A 314 -9.32 5.17 -21.73
CA ASP A 314 -10.53 5.49 -22.49
C ASP A 314 -10.62 4.72 -23.82
N ARG A 315 -9.63 3.89 -24.14
CA ARG A 315 -9.56 3.18 -25.43
C ARG A 315 -10.42 1.92 -25.39
N ILE A 316 -11.69 2.06 -25.80
CA ILE A 316 -12.70 0.98 -25.81
C ILE A 316 -12.20 -0.29 -26.49
N ASP A 317 -11.49 -0.18 -27.61
CA ASP A 317 -10.98 -1.35 -28.35
C ASP A 317 -10.02 -2.22 -27.53
N ASP A 318 -9.24 -1.63 -26.62
CA ASP A 318 -8.35 -2.39 -25.75
C ASP A 318 -9.17 -3.27 -24.78
N TYR A 319 -10.30 -2.76 -24.27
CA TYR A 319 -11.21 -3.54 -23.43
C TYR A 319 -11.94 -4.63 -24.21
N MET A 320 -12.39 -4.32 -25.43
CA MET A 320 -13.05 -5.31 -26.28
C MET A 320 -12.11 -6.46 -26.66
N ALA A 321 -10.84 -6.17 -26.95
CA ALA A 321 -9.83 -7.20 -27.16
C ALA A 321 -9.69 -8.11 -25.92
N ARG A 322 -9.80 -7.54 -24.70
CA ARG A 322 -9.74 -8.30 -23.45
C ARG A 322 -11.00 -9.12 -23.17
N VAL A 323 -12.19 -8.62 -23.50
CA VAL A 323 -13.43 -9.42 -23.41
C VAL A 323 -13.29 -10.73 -24.19
N TRP A 324 -12.77 -10.66 -25.42
CA TRP A 324 -12.54 -11.86 -26.23
C TRP A 324 -11.37 -12.72 -25.76
N HIS A 325 -10.30 -12.10 -25.26
CA HIS A 325 -9.17 -12.81 -24.67
C HIS A 325 -9.60 -13.67 -23.47
N TYR A 326 -10.50 -13.15 -22.63
CA TYR A 326 -11.04 -13.83 -21.46
C TYR A 326 -12.39 -14.52 -21.70
N LYS A 327 -12.74 -14.87 -22.94
CA LYS A 327 -14.03 -15.50 -23.26
C LYS A 327 -14.33 -16.78 -22.45
N ASP A 328 -13.27 -17.51 -22.07
CA ASP A 328 -13.36 -18.75 -21.26
C ASP A 328 -13.29 -18.47 -19.74
N ASN A 329 -13.19 -17.19 -19.35
CA ASN A 329 -13.27 -16.72 -17.97
C ASN A 329 -14.32 -15.59 -17.89
N PRO A 330 -15.61 -15.95 -17.76
CA PRO A 330 -16.71 -14.97 -17.83
C PRO A 330 -16.64 -13.92 -16.71
N GLU A 331 -16.11 -14.27 -15.53
CA GLU A 331 -15.90 -13.32 -14.43
C GLU A 331 -14.87 -12.24 -14.76
N LEU A 332 -13.82 -12.56 -15.53
CA LEU A 332 -12.89 -11.54 -16.01
C LEU A 332 -13.48 -10.78 -17.19
N ALA A 333 -14.07 -11.47 -18.17
CA ALA A 333 -14.68 -10.83 -19.33
C ALA A 333 -15.75 -9.79 -18.94
N ILE A 334 -16.54 -10.08 -17.89
CA ILE A 334 -17.57 -9.17 -17.40
C ILE A 334 -16.98 -7.86 -16.84
N LEU A 335 -15.78 -7.90 -16.25
CA LEU A 335 -15.12 -6.68 -15.76
C LEU A 335 -14.74 -5.76 -16.93
N TYR A 336 -14.19 -6.30 -18.01
CA TYR A 336 -13.79 -5.49 -19.17
C TYR A 336 -15.00 -4.94 -19.93
N ILE A 337 -16.06 -5.72 -20.12
CA ILE A 337 -17.27 -5.21 -20.81
C ILE A 337 -17.96 -4.13 -19.97
N ASN A 338 -18.03 -4.29 -18.65
CA ASN A 338 -18.56 -3.25 -17.75
C ASN A 338 -17.72 -1.98 -17.83
N LYS A 339 -16.40 -2.11 -17.93
CA LYS A 339 -15.52 -0.95 -18.06
C LYS A 339 -15.70 -0.22 -19.40
N ALA A 340 -15.86 -0.97 -20.50
CA ALA A 340 -16.16 -0.40 -21.80
C ALA A 340 -17.49 0.38 -21.79
N ILE A 341 -18.53 -0.19 -21.17
CA ILE A 341 -19.84 0.45 -20.98
C ILE A 341 -19.70 1.75 -20.17
N GLU A 342 -18.98 1.71 -19.04
CA GLU A 342 -18.75 2.88 -18.18
C GLU A 342 -18.09 4.04 -18.95
N ILE A 343 -17.11 3.74 -19.81
CA ILE A 343 -16.42 4.74 -20.62
C ILE A 343 -17.40 5.41 -21.60
N VAL A 344 -18.21 4.62 -22.30
CA VAL A 344 -19.25 5.11 -23.22
C VAL A 344 -20.24 6.01 -22.49
N GLU A 345 -20.71 5.59 -21.30
CA GLU A 345 -21.68 6.34 -20.49
C GLU A 345 -21.11 7.67 -19.98
N LYS A 346 -19.91 7.64 -19.37
CA LYS A 346 -19.31 8.83 -18.74
C LYS A 346 -18.82 9.86 -19.75
N GLN A 347 -18.33 9.42 -20.91
CA GLN A 347 -17.70 10.31 -21.88
C GLN A 347 -18.62 10.67 -23.04
N HIS A 348 -19.80 10.05 -23.11
CA HIS A 348 -20.72 10.17 -24.24
C HIS A 348 -20.03 9.87 -25.60
N ARG A 349 -19.01 9.02 -25.58
CA ARG A 349 -18.27 8.58 -26.77
C ARG A 349 -18.82 7.26 -27.26
N GLU A 350 -18.83 7.05 -28.57
CA GLU A 350 -19.24 5.78 -29.19
C GLU A 350 -20.60 5.27 -28.68
N THR A 351 -21.54 6.17 -28.40
CA THR A 351 -22.88 5.83 -27.87
C THR A 351 -23.64 4.83 -28.73
N TRP A 352 -23.36 4.81 -30.04
CA TRP A 352 -23.88 3.82 -30.98
C TRP A 352 -23.49 2.38 -30.65
N ARG A 353 -22.39 2.15 -29.90
CA ARG A 353 -21.95 0.83 -29.43
C ARG A 353 -22.64 0.39 -28.13
N TYR A 354 -23.36 1.27 -27.44
CA TYR A 354 -23.89 0.97 -26.11
C TYR A 354 -24.76 -0.30 -26.09
N GLU A 355 -25.74 -0.39 -27.00
CA GLU A 355 -26.63 -1.54 -27.11
C GLU A 355 -25.88 -2.84 -27.47
N GLU A 356 -24.83 -2.73 -28.31
CA GLU A 356 -23.96 -3.86 -28.64
C GLU A 356 -23.24 -4.37 -27.38
N LEU A 357 -22.65 -3.47 -26.59
CA LEU A 357 -21.94 -3.83 -25.36
C LEU A 357 -22.86 -4.45 -24.31
N ILE A 358 -24.08 -3.93 -24.17
CA ILE A 358 -25.11 -4.50 -23.28
C ILE A 358 -25.50 -5.91 -23.73
N SER A 359 -25.69 -6.12 -25.03
CA SER A 359 -25.98 -7.45 -25.60
C SER A 359 -24.86 -8.45 -25.31
N ILE A 360 -23.60 -8.06 -25.53
CA ILE A 360 -22.42 -8.89 -25.22
C ILE A 360 -22.37 -9.22 -23.72
N ARG A 361 -22.56 -8.23 -22.85
CA ARG A 361 -22.60 -8.42 -21.40
C ARG A 361 -23.65 -9.46 -21.00
N ASN A 362 -24.87 -9.32 -21.53
CA ASN A 362 -25.98 -10.24 -21.23
C ASN A 362 -25.67 -11.65 -21.71
N ASN A 363 -25.07 -11.81 -22.90
CA ASN A 363 -24.67 -13.12 -23.45
C ASN A 363 -23.60 -13.81 -22.59
N ILE A 364 -22.63 -13.07 -22.07
CA ILE A 364 -21.61 -13.61 -21.15
C ILE A 364 -22.29 -14.08 -19.84
N GLN A 365 -23.24 -13.30 -19.32
CA GLN A 365 -23.96 -13.65 -18.08
C GLN A 365 -24.91 -14.83 -18.24
N THR A 366 -25.58 -14.99 -19.38
CA THR A 366 -26.47 -16.12 -19.64
C THR A 366 -25.69 -17.41 -19.87
N SER A 367 -24.50 -17.35 -20.45
CA SER A 367 -23.62 -18.52 -20.64
C SER A 367 -23.06 -19.08 -19.31
N PHE A 368 -23.22 -18.35 -18.20
CA PHE A 368 -22.78 -18.74 -16.86
C PHE A 368 -23.88 -19.42 -16.02
N LYS A 369 -25.16 -19.26 -16.40
CA LYS A 369 -26.31 -19.88 -15.73
C LYS A 369 -26.59 -21.26 -16.32
#